data_AF-A0A534LVC6-F1
#
_entry.id   AF-A0A534LVC6-F1
#
_cell.length_a   1.000
_cell.length_b   1.000
_cell.length_c   1.000
_cell.angle_alpha   90.00
_cell.angle_beta   90.00
_cell.angle_gamma   90.00
#
_symmetry.space_group_name_H-M   'P 1'
#
loop_
_entity.id
_entity.type
_entity.pdbx_description
1 polymer ?
#
loop_
_entity_poly.entity_id
_entity_poly.type
_entity_poly.pdbx_seq_one_letter_code
_entity_poly.pdbx_strand_id
1 'polypeptide(L)'
;MRGRAPTIVCLLLLELPLVLLLGTGSVIAPPPIAMRTQGHALDQSGSPLPAGTPIRTFVDGVNYTTGRFPRDSMAVQNGIGSFAILTVGNSKTPANASDTPSVQEGANLGDLVVYAAGDFTSATGVFQESFVWSPGNVTIQDLHLGAASSTPEPVKIAGIVTLPAQGGNQYAFVCNPTGSPVSLADYYLERDAPGSYHGGSLSLTGVAASISSVRVNLSSPSWLTPTGDALKLVYRNPKGGAASAGGQDIVVDRVEFNATRNGTLSWEPGNTILGDASAPGPGQILQRDGSCTDTNDPRDFSLAMEPGTSANGRPTVAITVPSPGQQMPAGTTVTFTWTMSDDVFLNVYLHVWANVTIGNGTIPLVVDQTGVTSVTWTTRDIVATDLVFRVDVQDPFGAHTTASTTFSLTRQSPIALIAAILIAVVLIVFVLFGYRRARKHDQASKSPPPAKPPAAPAAPLPIAPPIGAVLAGGDKKVCPRCHTAVKVEDVTCFFCGYKFTEENAPPP
;
A
#
# COMPACT_ATOMS: atom_id res chain seq x y z
N MET A 1 47.30 -41.68 40.44
CA MET A 1 46.06 -42.24 39.85
C MET A 1 45.36 -41.08 39.15
N ARG A 2 45.59 -40.83 37.85
CA ARG A 2 44.95 -41.49 36.69
C ARG A 2 43.42 -41.52 36.74
N GLY A 3 42.82 -40.42 36.28
CA GLY A 3 41.71 -40.36 35.31
C GLY A 3 40.34 -40.99 35.65
N ARG A 4 39.30 -40.14 35.68
CA ARG A 4 37.99 -40.36 35.02
C ARG A 4 37.07 -39.12 35.16
N ALA A 5 37.34 -38.10 34.36
CA ALA A 5 36.43 -37.00 34.02
C ALA A 5 36.96 -36.35 32.73
N PRO A 6 36.71 -36.98 31.57
CA PRO A 6 35.62 -36.47 30.71
C PRO A 6 34.96 -37.58 29.88
N THR A 7 33.66 -37.83 30.10
CA THR A 7 32.90 -38.73 29.19
C THR A 7 31.41 -38.34 29.11
N ILE A 8 30.84 -37.84 30.20
CA ILE A 8 29.43 -37.39 30.25
C ILE A 8 29.21 -36.08 29.46
N VAL A 9 30.18 -35.16 29.48
CA VAL A 9 30.08 -33.87 28.76
C VAL A 9 30.15 -34.06 27.24
N CYS A 10 30.93 -35.02 26.73
CA CYS A 10 30.99 -35.29 25.29
C CYS A 10 29.68 -35.91 24.76
N LEU A 11 28.99 -36.75 25.53
CA LEU A 11 27.71 -37.32 25.10
C LEU A 11 26.63 -36.23 24.97
N LEU A 12 26.49 -35.35 25.98
CA LEU A 12 25.53 -34.24 25.90
C LEU A 12 25.82 -33.23 24.78
N LEU A 13 27.09 -33.07 24.37
CA LEU A 13 27.47 -32.21 23.24
C LEU A 13 27.38 -32.89 21.87
N LEU A 14 27.24 -34.22 21.79
CA LEU A 14 27.01 -34.97 20.56
C LEU A 14 25.52 -35.22 20.27
N GLU A 15 24.68 -35.30 21.31
CA GLU A 15 23.22 -35.40 21.15
C GLU A 15 22.60 -34.08 20.63
N LEU A 16 23.09 -32.91 21.07
CA LEU A 16 22.57 -31.61 20.61
C LEU A 16 22.60 -31.41 19.07
N PRO A 17 23.73 -31.64 18.36
CA PRO A 17 23.75 -31.52 16.91
C PRO A 17 22.94 -32.62 16.20
N LEU A 18 22.75 -33.81 16.81
CA LEU A 18 21.95 -34.87 16.20
C LEU A 18 20.45 -34.56 16.24
N VAL A 19 19.95 -33.98 17.34
CA VAL A 19 18.56 -33.48 17.43
C VAL A 19 18.34 -32.29 16.49
N LEU A 20 19.35 -31.43 16.29
CA LEU A 20 19.28 -30.34 15.31
C LEU A 20 19.33 -30.82 13.84
N LEU A 21 20.05 -31.90 13.51
CA LEU A 21 20.02 -32.50 12.16
C LEU A 21 18.75 -33.31 11.87
N LEU A 22 18.07 -33.84 12.89
CA LEU A 22 16.79 -34.54 12.74
C LEU A 22 15.58 -33.58 12.82
N GLY A 23 15.80 -32.31 13.15
CA GLY A 23 14.78 -31.29 13.43
C GLY A 23 14.15 -30.59 12.21
N THR A 24 14.52 -30.96 10.99
CA THR A 24 13.89 -30.45 9.75
C THR A 24 13.52 -31.58 8.78
N GLY A 25 12.93 -32.66 9.32
CA GLY A 25 12.08 -33.50 8.47
C GLY A 25 10.92 -32.63 7.98
N SER A 26 10.89 -32.32 6.68
CA SER A 26 9.75 -31.63 6.07
C SER A 26 8.48 -32.36 6.48
N VAL A 27 7.54 -31.67 7.13
CA VAL A 27 6.22 -32.22 7.41
C VAL A 27 5.50 -32.28 6.07
N ILE A 28 5.75 -33.35 5.32
CA ILE A 28 5.03 -33.66 4.09
C ILE A 28 3.60 -33.90 4.53
N ALA A 29 2.73 -32.92 4.22
CA ALA A 29 1.30 -33.06 4.42
C ALA A 29 0.84 -34.36 3.72
N PRO A 30 -0.08 -35.15 4.32
CA PRO A 30 -0.65 -36.30 3.64
C PRO A 30 -1.17 -35.88 2.26
N PRO A 31 -0.93 -36.66 1.19
CA PRO A 31 -1.39 -36.29 -0.14
C PRO A 31 -2.91 -36.10 -0.11
N PRO A 32 -3.47 -35.03 -0.73
CA PRO A 32 -4.88 -34.69 -0.55
C PRO A 32 -5.78 -35.82 -1.06
N ILE A 33 -6.89 -36.06 -0.34
CA ILE A 33 -7.84 -37.11 -0.69
C ILE A 33 -8.73 -36.61 -1.82
N ALA A 34 -8.44 -37.03 -3.05
CA ALA A 34 -9.19 -36.63 -4.23
C ALA A 34 -10.69 -36.98 -4.14
N MET A 35 -11.53 -36.07 -4.65
CA MET A 35 -12.88 -36.39 -5.08
C MET A 35 -12.81 -37.09 -6.44
N ARG A 36 -13.64 -38.12 -6.67
CA ARG A 36 -13.74 -38.83 -7.95
C ARG A 36 -15.10 -38.60 -8.60
N THR A 37 -15.11 -38.25 -9.88
CA THR A 37 -16.33 -38.17 -10.70
C THR A 37 -16.19 -39.11 -11.88
N GLN A 38 -17.23 -39.90 -12.17
CA GLN A 38 -17.24 -40.86 -13.29
C GLN A 38 -18.63 -40.95 -13.93
N GLY A 39 -18.66 -41.26 -15.22
CA GLY A 39 -19.89 -41.35 -16.03
C GLY A 39 -19.55 -41.33 -17.51
N HIS A 40 -20.48 -40.89 -18.33
CA HIS A 40 -20.28 -40.58 -19.75
C HIS A 40 -20.24 -39.07 -19.95
N ALA A 41 -19.30 -38.58 -20.75
CA ALA A 41 -19.25 -37.19 -21.17
C ALA A 41 -19.92 -37.06 -22.54
N LEU A 42 -20.92 -36.19 -22.61
CA LEU A 42 -21.89 -36.08 -23.69
C LEU A 42 -21.95 -34.63 -24.20
N ASP A 43 -22.29 -34.46 -25.47
CA ASP A 43 -22.60 -33.14 -26.03
C ASP A 43 -24.02 -32.66 -25.65
N GLN A 44 -24.42 -31.50 -26.16
CA GLN A 44 -25.74 -30.90 -25.93
C GLN A 44 -26.91 -31.77 -26.46
N SER A 45 -26.66 -32.72 -27.35
CA SER A 45 -27.65 -33.66 -27.89
C SER A 45 -27.74 -34.97 -27.10
N GLY A 46 -26.86 -35.18 -26.11
CA GLY A 46 -26.69 -36.45 -25.42
C GLY A 46 -25.82 -37.46 -26.18
N SER A 47 -25.10 -37.03 -27.22
CA SER A 47 -24.18 -37.90 -27.97
C SER A 47 -22.81 -37.96 -27.29
N PRO A 48 -22.14 -39.13 -27.20
CA PRO A 48 -20.82 -39.23 -26.58
C PRO A 48 -19.75 -38.32 -27.19
N LEU A 49 -18.99 -37.65 -26.33
CA LEU A 49 -17.81 -36.90 -26.76
C LEU A 49 -16.70 -37.85 -27.27
N PRO A 50 -15.82 -37.40 -28.19
CA PRO A 50 -14.75 -38.23 -28.73
C PRO A 50 -13.77 -38.74 -27.68
N ALA A 51 -13.26 -39.97 -27.85
CA ALA A 51 -12.16 -40.48 -27.05
C ALA A 51 -10.92 -39.58 -27.19
N GLY A 52 -10.29 -39.26 -26.06
CA GLY A 52 -9.19 -38.30 -25.98
C GLY A 52 -9.60 -36.86 -25.67
N THR A 53 -10.89 -36.49 -25.74
CA THR A 53 -11.36 -35.16 -25.32
C THR A 53 -10.98 -34.92 -23.85
N PRO A 54 -10.16 -33.91 -23.52
CA PRO A 54 -9.75 -33.65 -22.14
C PRO A 54 -10.96 -33.27 -21.30
N ILE A 55 -10.96 -33.67 -20.03
CA ILE A 55 -11.90 -33.15 -19.03
C ILE A 55 -11.05 -32.56 -17.90
N ARG A 56 -11.39 -31.35 -17.49
CA ARG A 56 -10.73 -30.60 -16.42
C ARG A 56 -11.73 -30.17 -15.38
N THR A 57 -11.28 -30.10 -14.14
CA THR A 57 -12.03 -29.61 -13.00
C THR A 57 -11.40 -28.35 -12.45
N PHE A 58 -12.24 -27.33 -12.30
CA PHE A 58 -11.86 -26.00 -11.86
C PHE A 58 -12.57 -25.66 -10.56
N VAL A 59 -11.82 -25.04 -9.65
CA VAL A 59 -12.39 -24.30 -8.53
C VAL A 59 -11.74 -22.92 -8.61
N ASP A 60 -12.57 -21.89 -8.66
CA ASP A 60 -12.14 -20.50 -8.69
C ASP A 60 -11.11 -20.14 -9.81
N GLY A 61 -11.32 -20.73 -10.99
CA GLY A 61 -10.45 -20.57 -12.17
C GLY A 61 -9.16 -21.39 -12.13
N VAL A 62 -8.82 -21.99 -10.99
CA VAL A 62 -7.62 -22.84 -10.86
C VAL A 62 -7.99 -24.29 -11.19
N ASN A 63 -7.15 -24.92 -12.02
CA ASN A 63 -7.29 -26.32 -12.42
C ASN A 63 -6.79 -27.26 -11.31
N TYR A 64 -7.69 -28.09 -10.78
CA TYR A 64 -7.42 -29.08 -9.72
C TYR A 64 -7.49 -30.54 -10.23
N THR A 65 -7.43 -30.72 -11.55
CA THR A 65 -7.44 -32.03 -12.20
C THR A 65 -6.12 -32.76 -11.97
N THR A 66 -6.16 -33.99 -11.46
CA THR A 66 -4.94 -34.81 -11.30
C THR A 66 -5.12 -36.21 -11.87
N GLY A 67 -4.05 -36.78 -12.44
CA GLY A 67 -3.95 -38.22 -12.67
C GLY A 67 -3.34 -38.92 -11.45
N ARG A 68 -3.78 -40.14 -11.13
CA ARG A 68 -3.12 -40.97 -10.10
C ARG A 68 -1.83 -41.59 -10.65
N PHE A 69 -1.76 -41.78 -11.97
CA PHE A 69 -0.60 -42.23 -12.71
C PHE A 69 -0.38 -41.41 -13.99
N PRO A 70 0.85 -41.35 -14.55
CA PRO A 70 1.15 -40.68 -15.83
C PRO A 70 0.44 -41.22 -17.08
N ARG A 71 -0.46 -42.19 -16.93
CA ARG A 71 -1.29 -42.78 -17.98
C ARG A 71 -2.79 -42.67 -17.71
N ASP A 72 -3.20 -42.10 -16.57
CA ASP A 72 -4.60 -41.77 -16.35
C ASP A 72 -4.92 -40.54 -17.19
N SER A 73 -5.34 -40.77 -18.42
CA SER A 73 -5.85 -39.70 -19.28
C SER A 73 -7.10 -39.12 -18.62
N MET A 74 -6.95 -37.93 -18.02
CA MET A 74 -8.04 -37.10 -17.51
C MET A 74 -8.83 -36.54 -18.69
N ALA A 75 -9.57 -37.44 -19.33
CA ALA A 75 -10.15 -37.32 -20.65
C ALA A 75 -11.18 -38.43 -20.86
N VAL A 76 -11.96 -38.31 -21.93
CA VAL A 76 -12.83 -39.39 -22.41
C VAL A 76 -11.99 -40.60 -22.83
N GLN A 77 -12.31 -41.76 -22.29
CA GLN A 77 -11.52 -42.99 -22.38
C GLN A 77 -11.84 -43.84 -23.61
N ASN A 78 -13.06 -43.74 -24.14
CA ASN A 78 -13.56 -44.61 -25.20
C ASN A 78 -14.72 -43.98 -25.99
N GLY A 79 -15.15 -44.64 -27.07
CA GLY A 79 -16.21 -44.15 -27.97
C GLY A 79 -17.64 -44.18 -27.41
N ILE A 80 -17.85 -44.53 -26.14
CA ILE A 80 -19.14 -44.35 -25.44
C ILE A 80 -19.12 -43.16 -24.47
N GLY A 81 -18.04 -42.38 -24.43
CA GLY A 81 -17.94 -41.18 -23.60
C GLY A 81 -17.43 -41.43 -22.18
N SER A 82 -17.08 -42.68 -21.82
CA SER A 82 -16.66 -43.06 -20.46
C SER A 82 -15.53 -42.18 -19.94
N PHE A 83 -15.66 -41.64 -18.72
CA PHE A 83 -14.60 -40.90 -18.05
C PHE A 83 -14.47 -41.28 -16.56
N ALA A 84 -13.31 -40.99 -15.99
CA ALA A 84 -13.13 -40.91 -14.54
C ALA A 84 -12.09 -39.83 -14.23
N ILE A 85 -12.50 -38.78 -13.53
CA ILE A 85 -11.67 -37.63 -13.17
C ILE A 85 -11.44 -37.59 -11.65
N LEU A 86 -10.23 -37.19 -11.25
CA LEU A 86 -9.86 -36.94 -9.85
C LEU A 86 -9.63 -35.43 -9.64
N THR A 87 -10.37 -34.85 -8.68
CA THR A 87 -10.25 -33.44 -8.28
C THR A 87 -9.64 -33.35 -6.89
N VAL A 88 -8.44 -32.78 -6.82
CA VAL A 88 -7.62 -32.69 -5.61
C VAL A 88 -7.73 -31.27 -5.07
N GLY A 89 -8.56 -31.04 -4.05
CA GLY A 89 -8.66 -29.75 -3.35
C GLY A 89 -7.52 -29.52 -2.36
N ASN A 90 -7.74 -28.75 -1.29
CA ASN A 90 -6.73 -28.58 -0.25
C ASN A 90 -6.46 -29.93 0.46
N SER A 91 -5.20 -30.12 0.90
CA SER A 91 -4.68 -31.25 1.68
C SER A 91 -5.35 -31.51 3.04
N LYS A 92 -6.18 -30.58 3.52
CA LYS A 92 -6.65 -30.57 4.91
C LYS A 92 -7.92 -31.38 5.16
N THR A 93 -7.91 -32.08 6.29
CA THR A 93 -9.03 -32.89 6.79
C THR A 93 -10.03 -32.13 7.68
N PRO A 94 -9.73 -30.97 8.31
CA PRO A 94 -10.74 -30.07 8.88
C PRO A 94 -11.07 -28.93 7.90
N ALA A 95 -12.36 -28.77 7.60
CA ALA A 95 -12.88 -27.86 6.56
C ALA A 95 -12.64 -26.35 6.74
N ASN A 96 -12.10 -25.90 7.87
CA ASN A 96 -12.18 -24.49 8.31
C ASN A 96 -10.81 -23.83 8.57
N ALA A 97 -9.72 -24.35 8.00
CA ALA A 97 -8.36 -23.88 8.28
C ALA A 97 -7.68 -23.33 7.03
N SER A 98 -8.01 -22.09 6.65
CA SER A 98 -7.21 -21.29 5.70
C SER A 98 -5.75 -21.31 6.12
N ASP A 99 -4.84 -21.67 5.21
CA ASP A 99 -3.40 -21.78 5.50
C ASP A 99 -2.77 -20.42 5.79
N THR A 100 -3.26 -19.36 5.14
CA THR A 100 -2.97 -17.97 5.52
C THR A 100 -4.25 -17.21 5.89
N PRO A 101 -4.18 -16.18 6.77
CA PRO A 101 -5.31 -15.28 7.03
C PRO A 101 -5.64 -14.36 5.84
N SER A 102 -4.84 -14.38 4.77
CA SER A 102 -4.80 -13.39 3.70
C SER A 102 -5.39 -13.86 2.37
N VAL A 103 -5.33 -15.15 2.03
CA VAL A 103 -5.87 -15.71 0.77
C VAL A 103 -6.38 -17.14 1.01
N GLN A 104 -7.44 -17.55 0.29
CA GLN A 104 -7.97 -18.91 0.33
C GLN A 104 -7.15 -19.84 -0.59
N GLU A 105 -6.65 -20.95 -0.04
CA GLU A 105 -5.76 -21.90 -0.72
C GLU A 105 -6.45 -23.25 -0.96
N GLY A 106 -6.56 -23.68 -2.22
CA GLY A 106 -7.14 -24.98 -2.57
C GLY A 106 -8.66 -25.08 -2.35
N ALA A 107 -9.34 -25.94 -3.11
CA ALA A 107 -10.78 -26.16 -2.90
C ALA A 107 -11.06 -26.61 -1.47
N ASN A 108 -11.93 -25.88 -0.77
CA ASN A 108 -12.46 -26.18 0.56
C ASN A 108 -13.71 -27.04 0.47
N LEU A 109 -14.10 -27.65 1.60
CA LEU A 109 -15.31 -28.46 1.69
C LEU A 109 -16.55 -27.62 1.36
N GLY A 110 -17.26 -28.00 0.30
CA GLY A 110 -18.45 -27.28 -0.17
C GLY A 110 -18.20 -26.33 -1.34
N ASP A 111 -16.95 -26.03 -1.70
CA ASP A 111 -16.63 -25.19 -2.87
C ASP A 111 -17.11 -25.88 -4.15
N LEU A 112 -17.57 -25.09 -5.13
CA LEU A 112 -18.14 -25.65 -6.34
C LEU A 112 -17.07 -26.03 -7.37
N VAL A 113 -17.07 -27.30 -7.78
CA VAL A 113 -16.26 -27.80 -8.89
C VAL A 113 -17.01 -27.61 -10.20
N VAL A 114 -16.40 -26.82 -11.10
CA VAL A 114 -16.83 -26.65 -12.49
C VAL A 114 -16.07 -27.64 -13.37
N TYR A 115 -16.78 -28.25 -14.33
CA TYR A 115 -16.20 -29.22 -15.26
C TYR A 115 -16.13 -28.60 -16.66
N ALA A 116 -15.00 -28.78 -17.36
CA ALA A 116 -14.81 -28.26 -18.70
C ALA A 116 -14.12 -29.28 -19.62
N ALA A 117 -14.44 -29.26 -20.92
CA ALA A 117 -13.92 -30.15 -21.96
C ALA A 117 -12.59 -29.64 -22.57
N GLY A 118 -11.76 -29.00 -21.74
CA GLY A 118 -10.59 -28.22 -22.13
C GLY A 118 -10.03 -27.47 -20.93
N ASP A 119 -9.04 -26.61 -21.15
CA ASP A 119 -8.29 -25.90 -20.11
C ASP A 119 -8.41 -24.36 -20.20
N PHE A 120 -9.42 -23.86 -20.90
CA PHE A 120 -9.66 -22.43 -21.16
C PHE A 120 -8.56 -21.66 -21.92
N THR A 121 -7.46 -22.29 -22.35
CA THR A 121 -6.47 -21.67 -23.27
C THR A 121 -7.09 -21.22 -24.60
N SER A 122 -8.22 -21.83 -24.95
CA SER A 122 -9.05 -21.54 -26.12
C SER A 122 -10.53 -21.75 -25.79
N ALA A 123 -11.42 -21.47 -26.76
CA ALA A 123 -12.87 -21.63 -26.59
C ALA A 123 -13.22 -23.05 -26.10
N THR A 124 -13.66 -23.15 -24.84
CA THR A 124 -13.78 -24.42 -24.12
C THR A 124 -15.23 -24.68 -23.78
N GLY A 125 -15.75 -25.85 -24.19
CA GLY A 125 -17.08 -26.30 -23.78
C GLY A 125 -17.12 -26.58 -22.28
N VAL A 126 -18.05 -25.97 -21.55
CA VAL A 126 -18.23 -26.17 -20.10
C VAL A 126 -19.46 -27.06 -19.89
N PHE A 127 -19.36 -28.04 -19.00
CA PHE A 127 -20.46 -28.97 -18.73
C PHE A 127 -21.56 -28.32 -17.88
N GLN A 128 -22.79 -28.80 -17.98
CA GLN A 128 -23.96 -28.30 -17.23
C GLN A 128 -23.83 -28.62 -15.74
N GLU A 129 -23.26 -29.77 -15.42
CA GLU A 129 -23.13 -30.28 -14.07
C GLU A 129 -21.97 -29.62 -13.32
N SER A 130 -22.25 -29.28 -12.07
CA SER A 130 -21.29 -28.75 -11.11
C SER A 130 -21.55 -29.39 -9.76
N PHE A 131 -20.52 -29.83 -9.05
CA PHE A 131 -20.66 -30.55 -7.79
C PHE A 131 -19.88 -29.86 -6.68
N VAL A 132 -20.38 -29.91 -5.45
CA VAL A 132 -19.61 -29.46 -4.28
C VAL A 132 -18.42 -30.38 -4.04
N TRP A 133 -17.25 -29.80 -3.84
CA TRP A 133 -16.03 -30.55 -3.54
C TRP A 133 -16.13 -31.20 -2.16
N SER A 134 -15.79 -32.49 -2.10
CA SER A 134 -15.75 -33.26 -0.86
C SER A 134 -14.67 -34.34 -0.95
N PRO A 135 -13.72 -34.40 0.00
CA PRO A 135 -12.58 -35.30 -0.07
C PRO A 135 -13.02 -36.78 -0.02
N GLY A 136 -12.51 -37.58 -0.95
CA GLY A 136 -12.82 -39.02 -1.03
C GLY A 136 -14.22 -39.37 -1.53
N ASN A 137 -15.07 -38.38 -1.85
CA ASN A 137 -16.39 -38.62 -2.42
C ASN A 137 -16.30 -39.25 -3.82
N VAL A 138 -17.26 -40.10 -4.17
CA VAL A 138 -17.37 -40.73 -5.50
C VAL A 138 -18.72 -40.38 -6.11
N THR A 139 -18.73 -39.45 -7.05
CA THR A 139 -19.91 -39.07 -7.83
C THR A 139 -20.00 -39.93 -9.08
N ILE A 140 -21.16 -40.57 -9.29
CA ILE A 140 -21.49 -41.31 -10.52
C ILE A 140 -22.58 -40.52 -11.24
N GLN A 141 -22.21 -39.78 -12.27
CA GLN A 141 -23.10 -38.85 -12.98
C GLN A 141 -22.53 -38.59 -14.37
N ASP A 142 -23.39 -38.64 -15.39
CA ASP A 142 -23.04 -38.24 -16.76
C ASP A 142 -22.89 -36.71 -16.82
N LEU A 143 -21.98 -36.23 -17.66
CA LEU A 143 -21.70 -34.81 -17.87
C LEU A 143 -22.19 -34.40 -19.27
N HIS A 144 -23.03 -33.39 -19.38
CA HIS A 144 -23.53 -32.85 -20.65
C HIS A 144 -22.92 -31.49 -20.93
N LEU A 145 -22.45 -31.22 -22.15
CA LEU A 145 -22.02 -29.86 -22.50
C LEU A 145 -23.18 -28.87 -22.33
N GLY A 146 -22.89 -27.73 -21.69
CA GLY A 146 -23.81 -26.61 -21.52
C GLY A 146 -24.23 -26.02 -22.86
N ALA A 147 -25.38 -25.34 -22.86
CA ALA A 147 -25.91 -24.67 -24.04
C ALA A 147 -24.88 -23.68 -24.61
N ALA A 148 -24.79 -23.58 -25.94
CA ALA A 148 -23.83 -22.72 -26.62
C ALA A 148 -23.94 -21.24 -26.18
N SER A 149 -25.14 -20.79 -25.82
CA SER A 149 -25.41 -19.45 -25.25
C SER A 149 -24.84 -19.21 -23.85
N SER A 150 -24.37 -20.26 -23.17
CA SER A 150 -23.70 -20.23 -21.85
C SER A 150 -22.25 -20.73 -21.90
N THR A 151 -21.70 -20.88 -23.11
CA THR A 151 -20.27 -21.18 -23.30
C THR A 151 -19.52 -19.84 -23.37
N PRO A 152 -18.53 -19.60 -22.49
CA PRO A 152 -17.76 -18.37 -22.55
C PRO A 152 -16.86 -18.32 -23.80
N GLU A 153 -16.75 -17.14 -24.40
CA GLU A 153 -15.68 -16.82 -25.33
C GLU A 153 -14.32 -16.75 -24.58
N PRO A 154 -13.20 -17.11 -25.22
CA PRO A 154 -11.88 -17.20 -24.59
C PRO A 154 -11.21 -15.82 -24.44
N VAL A 155 -11.92 -14.87 -23.81
CA VAL A 155 -11.40 -13.56 -23.45
C VAL A 155 -10.33 -13.72 -22.36
N LYS A 156 -9.26 -12.94 -22.42
CA LYS A 156 -8.11 -13.04 -21.52
C LYS A 156 -7.73 -11.70 -20.87
N ILE A 157 -7.04 -11.76 -19.74
CA ILE A 157 -6.33 -10.63 -19.13
C ILE A 157 -5.03 -10.47 -19.91
N ALA A 158 -4.98 -9.42 -20.73
CA ALA A 158 -3.81 -9.08 -21.54
C ALA A 158 -2.70 -8.42 -20.73
N GLY A 159 -3.06 -7.71 -19.65
CA GLY A 159 -2.07 -7.15 -18.73
C GLY A 159 -2.64 -6.30 -17.60
N ILE A 160 -1.78 -5.95 -16.65
CA ILE A 160 -2.13 -5.34 -15.36
C ILE A 160 -1.13 -4.22 -15.03
N VAL A 161 -1.63 -3.05 -14.65
CA VAL A 161 -0.84 -1.90 -14.14
C VAL A 161 -1.32 -1.55 -12.73
N THR A 162 -0.50 -1.88 -11.72
CA THR A 162 -0.80 -1.66 -10.29
C THR A 162 -0.29 -0.32 -9.75
N LEU A 163 0.67 0.30 -10.43
CA LEU A 163 1.29 1.58 -10.06
C LEU A 163 1.51 2.42 -11.33
N PRO A 164 0.47 3.06 -11.89
CA PRO A 164 0.63 3.91 -13.08
C PRO A 164 1.69 5.00 -12.84
N ALA A 165 2.55 5.27 -13.83
CA ALA A 165 3.71 6.17 -13.67
C ALA A 165 3.32 7.58 -13.18
N GLN A 166 2.25 8.11 -13.77
CA GLN A 166 1.63 9.41 -13.45
C GLN A 166 0.56 9.32 -12.33
N GLY A 167 0.43 8.15 -11.70
CA GLY A 167 -0.58 7.83 -10.70
C GLY A 167 -2.01 7.82 -11.25
N GLY A 168 -2.97 8.06 -10.36
CA GLY A 168 -4.39 7.83 -10.65
C GLY A 168 -4.79 6.36 -10.46
N ASN A 169 -5.94 5.97 -11.00
CA ASN A 169 -6.45 4.62 -10.81
C ASN A 169 -5.61 3.58 -11.56
N GLN A 170 -5.45 2.42 -10.93
CA GLN A 170 -4.93 1.21 -11.54
C GLN A 170 -5.79 0.79 -12.74
N TYR A 171 -5.24 -0.02 -13.63
CA TYR A 171 -5.98 -0.48 -14.79
C TYR A 171 -5.46 -1.83 -15.30
N ALA A 172 -6.33 -2.55 -15.99
CA ALA A 172 -6.01 -3.79 -16.69
C ALA A 172 -6.30 -3.64 -18.18
N PHE A 173 -5.81 -4.57 -18.98
CA PHE A 173 -6.22 -4.77 -20.36
C PHE A 173 -6.91 -6.12 -20.47
N VAL A 174 -8.08 -6.14 -21.10
CA VAL A 174 -8.85 -7.35 -21.39
C VAL A 174 -8.86 -7.53 -22.90
N CYS A 175 -8.44 -8.69 -23.39
CA CYS A 175 -8.29 -8.96 -24.80
C CYS A 175 -9.18 -10.07 -25.30
N ASN A 176 -9.56 -9.92 -26.57
CA ASN A 176 -10.31 -10.88 -27.34
C ASN A 176 -9.38 -11.47 -28.41
N PRO A 177 -8.87 -12.70 -28.23
CA PRO A 177 -8.01 -13.36 -29.21
C PRO A 177 -8.80 -13.95 -30.40
N THR A 178 -10.14 -13.88 -30.39
CA THR A 178 -10.98 -14.49 -31.43
C THR A 178 -11.03 -13.63 -32.71
N GLY A 179 -11.43 -14.27 -33.81
CA GLY A 179 -11.68 -13.61 -35.10
C GLY A 179 -12.99 -12.80 -35.17
N SER A 180 -13.77 -12.72 -34.09
CA SER A 180 -15.08 -12.03 -34.03
C SER A 180 -15.11 -11.04 -32.87
N PRO A 181 -15.94 -9.97 -32.90
CA PRO A 181 -16.12 -9.11 -31.73
C PRO A 181 -16.82 -9.84 -30.58
N VAL A 182 -16.39 -9.59 -29.33
CA VAL A 182 -16.97 -10.17 -28.11
C VAL A 182 -17.53 -9.08 -27.22
N SER A 183 -18.76 -9.29 -26.73
CA SER A 183 -19.39 -8.42 -25.74
C SER A 183 -18.67 -8.55 -24.39
N LEU A 184 -18.19 -7.43 -23.84
CA LEU A 184 -17.61 -7.41 -22.51
C LEU A 184 -18.67 -7.26 -21.41
N ALA A 185 -19.92 -6.92 -21.73
CA ALA A 185 -20.99 -6.79 -20.75
C ALA A 185 -21.33 -8.13 -20.04
N ASP A 186 -20.99 -9.24 -20.71
CA ASP A 186 -21.13 -10.60 -20.20
C ASP A 186 -19.96 -11.02 -19.29
N TYR A 187 -19.06 -10.08 -18.94
CA TYR A 187 -17.88 -10.34 -18.13
C TYR A 187 -17.70 -9.31 -17.00
N TYR A 188 -16.97 -9.70 -15.97
CA TYR A 188 -16.50 -8.81 -14.91
C TYR A 188 -15.10 -9.20 -14.45
N LEU A 189 -14.37 -8.23 -13.91
CA LEU A 189 -13.14 -8.49 -13.16
C LEU A 189 -13.47 -8.73 -11.69
N GLU A 190 -12.79 -9.68 -11.07
CA GLU A 190 -12.88 -9.96 -9.63
C GLU A 190 -11.48 -10.14 -9.04
N ARG A 191 -11.31 -9.72 -7.80
CA ARG A 191 -10.11 -10.01 -6.99
C ARG A 191 -10.49 -10.83 -5.76
N ASP A 192 -9.49 -11.50 -5.21
CA ASP A 192 -9.65 -12.25 -3.95
C ASP A 192 -9.86 -11.30 -2.76
N ALA A 193 -10.31 -11.88 -1.66
CA ALA A 193 -10.44 -11.25 -0.35
C ALA A 193 -9.77 -12.12 0.73
N PRO A 194 -9.40 -11.52 1.89
CA PRO A 194 -8.88 -12.29 3.03
C PRO A 194 -9.78 -13.45 3.44
N GLY A 195 -9.30 -14.68 3.21
CA GLY A 195 -10.01 -15.93 3.49
C GLY A 195 -11.18 -16.24 2.54
N SER A 196 -11.28 -15.59 1.37
CA SER A 196 -12.29 -15.92 0.36
C SER A 196 -11.81 -15.66 -1.07
N TYR A 197 -12.19 -16.57 -1.96
CA TYR A 197 -12.13 -16.36 -3.41
C TYR A 197 -12.90 -15.12 -3.91
N HIS A 198 -13.94 -14.66 -3.21
CA HIS A 198 -14.80 -13.59 -3.71
C HIS A 198 -14.57 -12.28 -2.95
N GLY A 199 -14.10 -11.26 -3.66
CA GLY A 199 -13.80 -9.94 -3.11
C GLY A 199 -14.45 -8.79 -3.88
N GLY A 200 -13.65 -7.79 -4.22
CA GLY A 200 -14.13 -6.66 -5.01
C GLY A 200 -14.35 -7.08 -6.47
N SER A 201 -15.47 -6.67 -7.06
CA SER A 201 -15.78 -6.91 -8.48
C SER A 201 -16.03 -5.62 -9.25
N LEU A 202 -15.78 -5.68 -10.57
CA LEU A 202 -15.94 -4.58 -11.52
C LEU A 202 -16.55 -5.11 -12.82
N SER A 203 -17.81 -4.78 -13.10
CA SER A 203 -18.45 -5.13 -14.37
C SER A 203 -17.74 -4.47 -15.54
N LEU A 204 -17.47 -5.26 -16.59
CA LEU A 204 -16.96 -4.73 -17.85
C LEU A 204 -18.11 -4.21 -18.72
N THR A 205 -17.78 -3.38 -19.71
CA THR A 205 -18.76 -2.78 -20.63
C THR A 205 -18.16 -2.61 -22.02
N GLY A 206 -19.03 -2.47 -23.03
CA GLY A 206 -18.62 -2.31 -24.42
C GLY A 206 -18.34 -3.65 -25.11
N VAL A 207 -17.58 -3.57 -26.21
CA VAL A 207 -17.27 -4.70 -27.10
C VAL A 207 -15.77 -4.69 -27.38
N ALA A 208 -15.10 -5.82 -27.16
CA ALA A 208 -13.73 -6.03 -27.62
C ALA A 208 -13.77 -6.48 -29.08
N ALA A 209 -13.13 -5.73 -29.98
CA ALA A 209 -13.01 -6.13 -31.39
C ALA A 209 -12.19 -7.43 -31.53
N SER A 210 -12.30 -8.10 -32.67
CA SER A 210 -11.50 -9.28 -33.00
C SER A 210 -9.99 -8.97 -32.90
N ILE A 211 -9.21 -9.85 -32.26
CA ILE A 211 -7.75 -9.73 -32.10
C ILE A 211 -7.36 -8.34 -31.56
N SER A 212 -7.95 -7.95 -30.42
CA SER A 212 -7.75 -6.63 -29.82
C SER A 212 -7.81 -6.64 -28.30
N SER A 213 -7.26 -5.58 -27.69
CA SER A 213 -7.25 -5.35 -26.23
C SER A 213 -7.98 -4.06 -25.87
N VAL A 214 -8.81 -4.11 -24.83
CA VAL A 214 -9.56 -2.98 -24.27
C VAL A 214 -8.99 -2.63 -22.90
N ARG A 215 -8.65 -1.36 -22.68
CA ARG A 215 -8.24 -0.85 -21.35
C ARG A 215 -9.45 -0.74 -20.44
N VAL A 216 -9.32 -1.31 -19.24
CA VAL A 216 -10.32 -1.27 -18.16
C VAL A 216 -9.71 -0.55 -16.97
N ASN A 217 -10.22 0.65 -16.64
CA ASN A 217 -9.79 1.37 -15.45
C ASN A 217 -10.43 0.74 -14.21
N LEU A 218 -9.62 0.40 -13.21
CA LEU A 218 -10.08 -0.15 -11.93
C LEU A 218 -10.65 0.97 -11.04
N SER A 219 -11.41 0.58 -10.01
CA SER A 219 -12.20 1.52 -9.21
C SER A 219 -11.40 2.49 -8.34
N SER A 220 -10.12 2.23 -8.08
CA SER A 220 -9.27 3.04 -7.20
C SER A 220 -7.77 2.90 -7.54
N PRO A 221 -6.87 3.76 -6.99
CA PRO A 221 -5.41 3.58 -7.07
C PRO A 221 -4.87 2.41 -6.23
N SER A 222 -5.73 1.68 -5.52
CA SER A 222 -5.35 0.61 -4.58
C SER A 222 -6.38 -0.54 -4.61
N TRP A 223 -6.90 -0.85 -5.80
CA TRP A 223 -7.91 -1.90 -5.98
C TRP A 223 -7.26 -3.28 -6.02
N LEU A 224 -6.06 -3.40 -6.62
CA LEU A 224 -5.09 -4.48 -6.42
C LEU A 224 -3.97 -4.01 -5.48
N THR A 225 -3.35 -4.96 -4.79
CA THR A 225 -2.17 -4.77 -3.96
C THR A 225 -0.90 -4.86 -4.83
N PRO A 226 -0.09 -3.79 -4.96
CA PRO A 226 1.02 -3.79 -5.93
C PRO A 226 2.13 -4.82 -5.67
N THR A 227 2.30 -5.28 -4.43
CA THR A 227 3.30 -6.31 -4.06
C THR A 227 2.83 -7.74 -4.34
N GLY A 228 1.56 -7.93 -4.70
CA GLY A 228 0.99 -9.19 -5.14
C GLY A 228 -0.51 -9.27 -4.92
N ASP A 229 -1.24 -9.85 -5.87
CA ASP A 229 -2.69 -10.01 -5.82
C ASP A 229 -3.14 -11.05 -6.87
N ALA A 230 -4.42 -11.44 -6.83
CA ALA A 230 -5.04 -12.30 -7.83
C ALA A 230 -6.12 -11.52 -8.60
N LEU A 231 -6.02 -11.46 -9.93
CA LEU A 231 -7.04 -10.88 -10.80
C LEU A 231 -7.70 -11.95 -11.66
N LYS A 232 -9.02 -12.03 -11.58
CA LYS A 232 -9.86 -12.94 -12.37
C LYS A 232 -10.62 -12.18 -13.44
N LEU A 233 -10.81 -12.84 -14.57
CA LEU A 233 -11.82 -12.50 -15.55
C LEU A 233 -12.93 -13.54 -15.46
N VAL A 234 -14.14 -13.10 -15.16
CA VAL A 234 -15.27 -13.96 -14.86
C VAL A 234 -16.40 -13.70 -15.84
N TYR A 235 -16.86 -14.76 -16.49
CA TYR A 235 -18.03 -14.78 -17.37
C TYR A 235 -19.32 -14.87 -16.55
N ARG A 236 -20.24 -13.94 -16.80
CA ARG A 236 -21.58 -13.90 -16.23
C ARG A 236 -22.45 -14.94 -16.92
N ASN A 237 -22.83 -15.98 -16.19
CA ASN A 237 -23.60 -17.04 -16.75
C ASN A 237 -25.08 -16.62 -16.91
N PRO A 238 -25.70 -16.76 -18.10
CA PRO A 238 -27.09 -16.37 -18.32
C PRO A 238 -28.11 -17.22 -17.53
N LYS A 239 -27.67 -18.32 -16.91
CA LYS A 239 -28.49 -19.27 -16.12
C LYS A 239 -29.52 -20.02 -16.97
N GLY A 240 -30.26 -20.92 -16.33
CA GLY A 240 -31.28 -21.76 -16.97
C GLY A 240 -30.97 -23.26 -16.86
N GLY A 241 -31.94 -24.09 -17.26
CA GLY A 241 -31.89 -25.54 -17.00
C GLY A 241 -30.83 -26.33 -17.79
N ALA A 242 -30.25 -25.75 -18.84
CA ALA A 242 -29.15 -26.32 -19.62
C ALA A 242 -27.92 -25.40 -19.64
N ALA A 243 -27.82 -24.47 -18.68
CA ALA A 243 -26.67 -23.58 -18.56
C ALA A 243 -25.44 -24.36 -18.07
N SER A 244 -24.27 -24.03 -18.62
CA SER A 244 -22.96 -24.45 -18.11
C SER A 244 -22.83 -24.21 -16.60
N ALA A 245 -21.99 -24.98 -15.91
CA ALA A 245 -21.62 -24.79 -14.50
C ALA A 245 -22.82 -24.61 -13.54
N GLY A 246 -23.93 -25.30 -13.77
CA GLY A 246 -25.15 -25.17 -12.97
C GLY A 246 -25.80 -23.78 -13.01
N GLY A 247 -25.47 -22.95 -14.01
CA GLY A 247 -25.85 -21.54 -14.07
C GLY A 247 -25.04 -20.61 -13.17
N GLN A 248 -23.87 -21.06 -12.68
CA GLN A 248 -22.94 -20.22 -11.91
C GLN A 248 -21.94 -19.51 -12.83
N ASP A 249 -21.44 -18.37 -12.38
CA ASP A 249 -20.45 -17.57 -13.10
C ASP A 249 -19.11 -18.35 -13.22
N ILE A 250 -18.42 -18.20 -14.35
CA ILE A 250 -17.28 -19.04 -14.74
C ILE A 250 -16.03 -18.17 -14.80
N VAL A 251 -15.00 -18.48 -14.02
CA VAL A 251 -13.68 -17.84 -14.16
C VAL A 251 -13.01 -18.40 -15.42
N VAL A 252 -12.73 -17.53 -16.41
CA VAL A 252 -12.19 -17.90 -17.74
C VAL A 252 -10.71 -17.56 -17.90
N ASP A 253 -10.19 -16.69 -17.04
CA ASP A 253 -8.78 -16.37 -16.90
C ASP A 253 -8.51 -15.93 -15.45
N ARG A 254 -7.31 -16.22 -14.96
CA ARG A 254 -6.85 -15.86 -13.62
C ARG A 254 -5.36 -15.58 -13.68
N VAL A 255 -4.96 -14.41 -13.19
CA VAL A 255 -3.57 -13.98 -13.12
C VAL A 255 -3.21 -13.74 -11.67
N GLU A 256 -2.33 -14.58 -11.14
CA GLU A 256 -1.65 -14.37 -9.88
C GLU A 256 -0.30 -13.71 -10.13
N PHE A 257 0.04 -12.71 -9.34
CA PHE A 257 1.32 -12.03 -9.44
C PHE A 257 1.88 -11.68 -8.07
N ASN A 258 3.21 -11.68 -7.95
CA ASN A 258 3.90 -11.56 -6.68
C ASN A 258 5.27 -10.86 -6.86
N ALA A 259 5.64 -10.02 -5.89
CA ALA A 259 6.95 -9.35 -5.84
C ALA A 259 8.08 -10.22 -5.23
N THR A 260 7.77 -11.45 -4.81
CA THR A 260 8.61 -12.44 -4.11
C THR A 260 8.99 -12.10 -2.66
N ARG A 261 9.22 -13.17 -1.88
CA ARG A 261 9.58 -13.30 -0.43
C ARG A 261 8.72 -12.56 0.61
N ASN A 262 8.23 -11.36 0.32
CA ASN A 262 7.41 -10.52 1.19
C ASN A 262 6.07 -10.13 0.56
N GLY A 263 5.74 -10.66 -0.63
CA GLY A 263 4.41 -10.48 -1.22
C GLY A 263 3.33 -11.22 -0.44
N THR A 264 2.07 -10.89 -0.74
CA THR A 264 0.85 -11.39 -0.08
C THR A 264 0.54 -12.85 -0.41
N LEU A 265 0.93 -13.31 -1.60
CA LEU A 265 0.80 -14.68 -2.11
C LEU A 265 2.10 -15.45 -1.87
N SER A 266 2.47 -15.73 -0.62
CA SER A 266 3.81 -16.32 -0.33
C SER A 266 3.87 -17.85 -0.40
N TRP A 267 2.78 -18.53 -0.76
CA TRP A 267 2.70 -20.00 -0.75
C TRP A 267 1.65 -20.51 -1.77
N GLU A 268 2.10 -21.31 -2.73
CA GLU A 268 1.24 -22.02 -3.70
C GLU A 268 0.92 -23.43 -3.16
N PRO A 269 -0.34 -23.91 -3.23
CA PRO A 269 -0.64 -25.31 -2.95
C PRO A 269 0.01 -26.21 -4.01
N GLY A 270 0.82 -27.18 -3.61
CA GLY A 270 1.61 -28.04 -4.51
C GLY A 270 0.82 -28.98 -5.46
N ASN A 271 -0.47 -28.73 -5.65
CA ASN A 271 -1.42 -29.38 -6.54
C ASN A 271 -2.17 -28.41 -7.47
N THR A 272 -1.88 -27.11 -7.42
CA THR A 272 -2.34 -26.11 -8.40
C THR A 272 -1.38 -26.03 -9.58
N ILE A 273 -1.89 -25.56 -10.73
CA ILE A 273 -1.10 -25.33 -11.95
C ILE A 273 -0.72 -23.85 -12.13
N LEU A 274 -1.51 -22.95 -11.54
CA LEU A 274 -1.23 -21.52 -11.63
C LEU A 274 -0.10 -21.17 -10.67
N GLY A 275 1.03 -20.72 -11.24
CA GLY A 275 2.14 -20.16 -10.48
C GLY A 275 2.16 -18.64 -10.54
N ASP A 276 2.91 -18.01 -9.65
CA ASP A 276 3.08 -16.56 -9.57
C ASP A 276 3.79 -15.96 -10.78
N ALA A 277 3.16 -14.98 -11.43
CA ALA A 277 3.83 -14.04 -12.34
C ALA A 277 4.57 -12.93 -11.55
N SER A 278 5.46 -12.18 -12.21
CA SER A 278 6.18 -11.08 -11.56
C SER A 278 5.26 -9.87 -11.32
N ALA A 279 5.22 -9.34 -10.10
CA ALA A 279 4.45 -8.12 -9.82
C ALA A 279 5.01 -6.89 -10.57
N PRO A 280 4.16 -6.07 -11.22
CA PRO A 280 4.61 -4.86 -11.89
C PRO A 280 4.88 -3.73 -10.89
N GLY A 281 6.04 -3.08 -11.03
CA GLY A 281 6.42 -1.87 -10.29
C GLY A 281 5.83 -0.57 -10.87
N PRO A 282 6.26 0.60 -10.37
CA PRO A 282 5.85 1.90 -10.91
C PRO A 282 6.12 2.02 -12.40
N GLY A 283 5.12 2.47 -13.16
CA GLY A 283 5.18 2.63 -14.61
C GLY A 283 5.38 1.33 -15.38
N GLN A 284 5.23 0.16 -14.76
CA GLN A 284 5.31 -1.13 -15.43
C GLN A 284 3.93 -1.72 -15.70
N ILE A 285 3.86 -2.48 -16.78
CA ILE A 285 2.76 -3.41 -17.06
C ILE A 285 3.29 -4.83 -16.92
N LEU A 286 2.52 -5.69 -16.25
CA LEU A 286 2.63 -7.13 -16.39
C LEU A 286 1.74 -7.54 -17.56
N GLN A 287 2.29 -8.06 -18.65
CA GLN A 287 1.55 -8.29 -19.91
C GLN A 287 1.80 -9.66 -20.54
N ARG A 288 0.76 -10.21 -21.17
CA ARG A 288 0.86 -11.30 -22.17
C ARG A 288 1.47 -10.77 -23.48
N ASP A 289 1.71 -11.66 -24.44
CA ASP A 289 2.04 -11.25 -25.80
C ASP A 289 0.87 -10.54 -26.52
N GLY A 290 1.14 -9.94 -27.69
CA GLY A 290 0.15 -9.19 -28.46
C GLY A 290 -0.99 -10.03 -29.06
N SER A 291 -0.90 -11.36 -29.00
CA SER A 291 -1.96 -12.31 -29.37
C SER A 291 -2.78 -12.79 -28.17
N CYS A 292 -2.39 -12.42 -26.95
CA CYS A 292 -2.90 -12.98 -25.71
C CYS A 292 -2.79 -14.51 -25.66
N THR A 293 -1.63 -15.04 -26.06
CA THR A 293 -1.33 -16.46 -25.89
C THR A 293 -1.52 -16.86 -24.42
N ASP A 294 -2.19 -17.99 -24.23
CA ASP A 294 -2.45 -18.57 -22.93
C ASP A 294 -2.10 -20.05 -22.92
N THR A 295 -1.22 -20.43 -22.01
CA THR A 295 -0.80 -21.80 -21.72
C THR A 295 -1.13 -22.20 -20.28
N ASN A 296 -1.80 -21.31 -19.52
CA ASN A 296 -2.00 -21.40 -18.07
C ASN A 296 -0.68 -21.46 -17.27
N ASP A 297 0.39 -20.80 -17.75
CA ASP A 297 1.70 -20.72 -17.08
C ASP A 297 2.05 -19.24 -16.82
N PRO A 298 2.59 -18.86 -15.64
CA PRO A 298 3.02 -17.48 -15.37
C PRO A 298 4.01 -16.91 -16.39
N ARG A 299 4.72 -17.75 -17.15
CA ARG A 299 5.63 -17.37 -18.24
C ARG A 299 4.93 -16.84 -19.48
N ASP A 300 3.60 -16.97 -19.58
CA ASP A 300 2.80 -16.23 -20.55
C ASP A 300 2.94 -14.71 -20.32
N PHE A 301 3.29 -14.29 -19.10
CA PHE A 301 3.43 -12.90 -18.71
C PHE A 301 4.88 -12.43 -18.60
N SER A 302 5.11 -11.17 -18.97
CA SER A 302 6.39 -10.47 -18.84
C SER A 302 6.19 -9.04 -18.34
N LEU A 303 7.22 -8.49 -17.68
CA LEU A 303 7.22 -7.07 -17.32
C LEU A 303 7.68 -6.21 -18.49
N ALA A 304 6.95 -5.15 -18.77
CA ALA A 304 7.27 -4.14 -19.77
C ALA A 304 6.96 -2.73 -19.25
N MET A 305 7.33 -1.72 -20.05
CA MET A 305 6.97 -0.32 -19.81
C MET A 305 5.46 -0.11 -20.04
N GLU A 306 4.82 0.66 -19.16
CA GLU A 306 3.40 1.01 -19.24
C GLU A 306 3.05 1.62 -20.61
N PRO A 307 2.00 1.13 -21.31
CA PRO A 307 1.64 1.65 -22.63
C PRO A 307 1.26 3.13 -22.62
N GLY A 308 2.03 3.94 -23.34
CA GLY A 308 1.78 5.38 -23.51
C GLY A 308 2.59 6.30 -22.59
N THR A 309 3.53 5.79 -21.80
CA THR A 309 4.51 6.64 -21.12
C THR A 309 5.43 7.36 -22.11
N SER A 310 5.89 8.55 -21.74
CA SER A 310 6.98 9.26 -22.43
C SER A 310 8.30 8.47 -22.36
N ALA A 311 9.27 8.85 -23.20
CA ALA A 311 10.63 8.37 -23.07
C ALA A 311 11.19 8.79 -21.70
N ASN A 312 11.86 7.87 -21.00
CA ASN A 312 12.38 8.13 -19.66
C ASN A 312 13.49 9.19 -19.67
N GLY A 313 13.19 10.37 -19.13
CA GLY A 313 14.16 11.43 -18.92
C GLY A 313 15.17 11.09 -17.82
N ARG A 314 15.82 12.12 -17.28
CA ARG A 314 16.46 12.03 -15.96
C ARG A 314 15.64 12.86 -14.99
N PRO A 315 15.49 12.42 -13.72
CA PRO A 315 14.94 13.26 -12.68
C PRO A 315 15.64 14.61 -12.58
N THR A 316 14.92 15.61 -12.13
CA THR A 316 15.45 16.92 -11.73
C THR A 316 15.50 16.97 -10.21
N VAL A 317 16.56 17.56 -9.64
CA VAL A 317 16.70 17.75 -8.19
C VAL A 317 17.44 19.06 -7.90
N ALA A 318 16.97 19.82 -6.91
CA ALA A 318 17.60 21.05 -6.46
C ALA A 318 17.55 21.16 -4.93
N ILE A 319 18.70 21.31 -4.29
CA ILE A 319 18.79 21.51 -2.83
C ILE A 319 18.33 22.93 -2.50
N THR A 320 17.39 23.06 -1.57
CA THR A 320 16.86 24.34 -1.09
C THR A 320 17.44 24.74 0.27
N VAL A 321 17.77 23.77 1.13
CA VAL A 321 18.52 23.97 2.38
C VAL A 321 19.53 22.83 2.52
N PRO A 322 20.85 23.09 2.63
CA PRO A 322 21.50 24.40 2.71
C PRO A 322 21.44 25.21 1.40
N SER A 323 21.34 26.54 1.52
CA SER A 323 21.75 27.42 0.42
C SER A 323 23.27 27.35 0.22
N PRO A 324 23.80 27.57 -1.00
CA PRO A 324 25.25 27.55 -1.25
C PRO A 324 26.01 28.52 -0.34
N GLY A 325 27.04 28.02 0.34
CA GLY A 325 27.86 28.78 1.28
C GLY A 325 27.18 29.12 2.62
N GLN A 326 25.99 28.58 2.90
CA GLN A 326 25.26 28.88 4.15
C GLN A 326 26.05 28.46 5.39
N GLN A 327 26.07 29.33 6.40
CA GLN A 327 26.58 29.00 7.73
C GLN A 327 25.45 28.46 8.61
N MET A 328 25.69 27.34 9.28
CA MET A 328 24.74 26.68 10.18
C MET A 328 25.33 26.46 11.57
N PRO A 329 24.51 26.51 12.64
CA PRO A 329 24.97 26.31 14.00
C PRO A 329 25.39 24.85 14.28
N ALA A 330 26.66 24.66 14.65
CA ALA A 330 27.23 23.39 15.08
C ALA A 330 26.58 22.86 16.38
N GLY A 331 26.52 21.54 16.54
CA GLY A 331 25.95 20.88 17.73
C GLY A 331 24.42 21.00 17.84
N THR A 332 23.74 21.41 16.78
CA THR A 332 22.27 21.58 16.74
C THR A 332 21.61 20.71 15.68
N THR A 333 20.31 20.46 15.83
CA THR A 333 19.47 19.79 14.83
C THR A 333 19.06 20.77 13.75
N VAL A 334 19.37 20.45 12.50
CA VAL A 334 18.96 21.19 11.29
C VAL A 334 18.11 20.31 10.39
N THR A 335 17.29 20.90 9.53
CA THR A 335 16.54 20.20 8.50
C THR A 335 17.07 20.61 7.14
N PHE A 336 17.54 19.63 6.36
CA PHE A 336 17.86 19.82 4.95
C PHE A 336 16.62 19.55 4.11
N THR A 337 16.49 20.28 3.01
CA THR A 337 15.34 20.20 2.10
C THR A 337 15.81 20.31 0.65
N TRP A 338 15.08 19.64 -0.24
CA TRP A 338 15.28 19.72 -1.69
C TRP A 338 13.93 19.63 -2.40
N THR A 339 13.91 20.10 -3.64
CA THR A 339 12.83 19.80 -4.59
C THR A 339 13.31 18.74 -5.57
N MET A 340 12.36 17.96 -6.08
CA MET A 340 12.59 17.03 -7.18
C MET A 340 11.35 16.94 -8.07
N SER A 341 11.54 16.54 -9.32
CA SER A 341 10.48 16.27 -10.30
C SER A 341 11.01 15.38 -11.42
N ASP A 342 10.14 14.60 -12.03
CA ASP A 342 10.46 13.73 -13.16
C ASP A 342 9.43 13.92 -14.29
N ASP A 343 9.76 13.52 -15.53
CA ASP A 343 8.88 13.67 -16.69
C ASP A 343 7.98 12.47 -16.95
N VAL A 344 8.29 11.30 -16.39
CA VAL A 344 7.49 10.06 -16.47
C VAL A 344 6.79 9.75 -15.14
N PHE A 345 7.44 10.03 -14.00
CA PHE A 345 7.00 9.52 -12.70
C PHE A 345 6.55 10.59 -11.70
N LEU A 346 5.54 10.24 -10.89
CA LEU A 346 5.25 10.99 -9.67
C LEU A 346 6.42 10.94 -8.68
N ASN A 347 6.69 12.06 -8.01
CA ASN A 347 7.73 12.19 -6.99
C ASN A 347 7.72 11.06 -5.94
N VAL A 348 6.55 10.53 -5.57
CA VAL A 348 6.37 9.45 -4.60
C VAL A 348 7.03 8.12 -5.02
N TYR A 349 7.36 7.95 -6.30
CA TYR A 349 8.07 6.79 -6.84
C TYR A 349 9.58 7.03 -7.02
N LEU A 350 10.07 8.26 -6.87
CA LEU A 350 11.49 8.56 -7.03
C LEU A 350 12.27 8.13 -5.78
N HIS A 351 13.27 7.28 -5.98
CA HIS A 351 14.17 6.79 -4.95
C HIS A 351 15.22 7.85 -4.62
N VAL A 352 15.46 8.10 -3.33
CA VAL A 352 16.34 9.18 -2.86
C VAL A 352 17.41 8.65 -1.91
N TRP A 353 18.64 9.11 -2.12
CA TRP A 353 19.75 9.00 -1.17
C TRP A 353 20.25 10.40 -0.85
N ALA A 354 20.59 10.65 0.41
CA ALA A 354 21.13 11.93 0.84
C ALA A 354 22.26 11.70 1.84
N ASN A 355 23.34 12.46 1.71
CA ASN A 355 24.52 12.32 2.56
C ASN A 355 25.23 13.65 2.80
N VAL A 356 25.98 13.73 3.91
CA VAL A 356 26.89 14.83 4.22
C VAL A 356 28.32 14.31 4.25
N THR A 357 29.21 14.97 3.52
CA THR A 357 30.65 14.72 3.59
C THR A 357 31.34 15.78 4.45
N ILE A 358 32.13 15.32 5.42
CA ILE A 358 32.94 16.15 6.34
C ILE A 358 34.39 15.67 6.24
N GLY A 359 35.25 16.46 5.60
CA GLY A 359 36.59 16.00 5.23
C GLY A 359 36.50 14.74 4.37
N ASN A 360 37.16 13.66 4.81
CA ASN A 360 37.16 12.38 4.09
C ASN A 360 36.01 11.43 4.50
N GLY A 361 35.10 11.84 5.39
CA GLY A 361 34.03 10.98 5.90
C GLY A 361 32.66 11.35 5.36
N THR A 362 31.98 10.42 4.69
CA THR A 362 30.58 10.56 4.26
C THR A 362 29.63 9.94 5.28
N ILE A 363 28.58 10.66 5.62
CA ILE A 363 27.53 10.26 6.57
C ILE A 363 26.22 10.10 5.78
N PRO A 364 25.66 8.90 5.63
CA PRO A 364 24.34 8.72 5.03
C PRO A 364 23.27 9.29 5.97
N LEU A 365 22.34 10.05 5.40
CA LEU A 365 21.18 10.64 6.07
C LEU A 365 19.86 10.04 5.57
N VAL A 366 19.77 9.81 4.26
CA VAL A 366 18.70 9.03 3.62
C VAL A 366 19.36 7.92 2.82
N VAL A 367 18.86 6.69 2.97
CA VAL A 367 19.30 5.51 2.22
C VAL A 367 18.06 4.89 1.59
N ASP A 368 17.95 5.00 0.27
CA ASP A 368 16.91 4.38 -0.55
C ASP A 368 15.48 4.56 -0.02
N GLN A 369 15.03 5.81 0.04
CA GLN A 369 13.65 6.15 0.44
C GLN A 369 12.93 6.85 -0.69
N THR A 370 11.69 6.43 -0.97
CA THR A 370 10.90 7.00 -2.06
C THR A 370 10.16 8.28 -1.63
N GLY A 371 10.08 9.27 -2.51
CA GLY A 371 9.28 10.49 -2.29
C GLY A 371 9.81 11.47 -1.23
N VAL A 372 10.93 11.20 -0.58
CA VAL A 372 11.47 12.04 0.50
C VAL A 372 12.10 13.32 -0.05
N THR A 373 11.67 14.47 0.49
CA THR A 373 12.14 15.81 0.10
C THR A 373 12.84 16.58 1.22
N SER A 374 12.99 15.96 2.40
CA SER A 374 13.68 16.56 3.54
C SER A 374 14.28 15.50 4.47
N VAL A 375 15.36 15.86 5.17
CA VAL A 375 15.93 15.04 6.24
C VAL A 375 16.42 15.90 7.40
N THR A 376 16.18 15.43 8.62
CA THR A 376 16.65 16.07 9.84
C THR A 376 18.01 15.50 10.23
N TRP A 377 19.00 16.36 10.48
CA TRP A 377 20.35 15.98 10.86
C TRP A 377 20.83 16.74 12.10
N THR A 378 21.36 16.03 13.08
CA THR A 378 22.08 16.65 14.20
C THR A 378 23.51 16.91 13.76
N THR A 379 23.83 18.19 13.53
CA THR A 379 25.17 18.66 13.17
C THR A 379 26.19 18.27 14.25
N ARG A 380 27.43 17.95 13.85
CA ARG A 380 28.52 17.71 14.81
C ARG A 380 28.88 19.02 15.53
N ASP A 381 29.28 18.95 16.80
CA ASP A 381 29.82 20.12 17.54
C ASP A 381 31.28 20.41 17.15
N ILE A 382 31.48 20.78 15.89
CA ILE A 382 32.76 21.17 15.30
C ILE A 382 32.58 22.45 14.49
N VAL A 383 33.66 23.24 14.39
CA VAL A 383 33.77 24.27 13.35
C VAL A 383 34.40 23.61 12.14
N ALA A 384 33.75 23.70 10.98
CA ALA A 384 34.25 23.14 9.74
C ALA A 384 33.68 23.94 8.56
N THR A 385 34.53 24.20 7.56
CA THR A 385 34.15 24.78 6.28
C THR A 385 33.99 23.68 5.24
N ASP A 386 33.38 24.02 4.10
CA ASP A 386 33.37 23.18 2.90
C ASP A 386 32.75 21.78 3.10
N LEU A 387 31.77 21.66 4.01
CA LEU A 387 30.94 20.46 4.09
C LEU A 387 30.10 20.38 2.83
N VAL A 388 30.00 19.19 2.24
CA VAL A 388 29.14 18.93 1.08
C VAL A 388 27.89 18.22 1.56
N PHE A 389 26.71 18.78 1.29
CA PHE A 389 25.46 18.03 1.31
C PHE A 389 25.14 17.61 -0.13
N ARG A 390 24.89 16.31 -0.34
CA ARG A 390 24.58 15.71 -1.63
C ARG A 390 23.24 14.98 -1.55
N VAL A 391 22.43 15.12 -2.59
CA VAL A 391 21.20 14.38 -2.82
C VAL A 391 21.29 13.71 -4.18
N ASP A 392 21.04 12.40 -4.22
CA ASP A 392 20.91 11.60 -5.42
C ASP A 392 19.45 11.15 -5.56
N VAL A 393 18.87 11.33 -6.74
CA VAL A 393 17.50 10.92 -7.05
C VAL A 393 17.52 10.01 -8.27
N GLN A 394 16.82 8.88 -8.19
CA GLN A 394 16.69 7.89 -9.24
C GLN A 394 15.21 7.57 -9.51
N ASP A 395 14.83 7.46 -10.78
CA ASP A 395 13.50 6.99 -11.17
C ASP A 395 13.38 5.45 -11.13
N PRO A 396 12.15 4.89 -11.15
CA PRO A 396 11.91 3.44 -11.21
C PRO A 396 12.51 2.69 -12.41
N PHE A 397 12.92 3.37 -13.49
CA PHE A 397 13.60 2.79 -14.66
C PHE A 397 15.13 2.97 -14.60
N GLY A 398 15.64 3.58 -13.55
CA GLY A 398 17.05 3.66 -13.20
C GLY A 398 17.79 4.90 -13.67
N ALA A 399 17.16 5.86 -14.37
CA ALA A 399 17.84 7.12 -14.67
C ALA A 399 17.89 8.01 -13.43
N HIS A 400 18.96 8.80 -13.32
CA HIS A 400 19.29 9.48 -12.06
C HIS A 400 19.96 10.83 -12.29
N THR A 401 19.84 11.69 -11.28
CA THR A 401 20.51 12.99 -11.18
C THR A 401 20.99 13.23 -9.76
N THR A 402 22.10 13.96 -9.65
CA THR A 402 22.72 14.37 -8.39
C THR A 402 22.66 15.88 -8.26
N ALA A 403 22.27 16.37 -7.07
CA ALA A 403 22.51 17.74 -6.63
C ALA A 403 23.52 17.74 -5.47
N SER A 404 24.35 18.77 -5.39
CA SER A 404 25.25 18.99 -4.26
C SER A 404 25.40 20.48 -3.95
N THR A 405 25.57 20.80 -2.68
CA THR A 405 25.81 22.17 -2.20
C THR A 405 26.87 22.17 -1.10
N THR A 406 27.64 23.24 -1.02
CA THR A 406 28.61 23.45 0.07
C THR A 406 28.02 24.32 1.17
N PHE A 407 28.33 24.00 2.42
CA PHE A 407 27.92 24.77 3.59
C PHE A 407 29.00 24.72 4.68
N SER A 408 28.83 25.48 5.76
CA SER A 408 29.79 25.53 6.87
C SER A 408 29.11 25.40 8.23
N LEU A 409 29.77 24.74 9.17
CA LEU A 409 29.36 24.68 10.57
C LEU A 409 30.13 25.72 11.40
N THR A 410 29.39 26.56 12.12
CA THR A 410 29.93 27.56 13.04
C THR A 410 29.41 27.29 14.45
N ARG A 411 30.27 27.40 15.47
CA ARG A 411 29.76 27.47 16.85
C ARG A 411 28.99 28.78 16.99
N GLN A 412 27.80 28.75 17.60
CA GLN A 412 27.20 29.99 18.07
C GLN A 412 28.18 30.67 19.02
N SER A 413 28.66 31.85 18.64
CA SER A 413 29.58 32.59 19.50
C SER A 413 28.83 32.97 20.79
N PRO A 414 29.39 32.68 21.97
CA PRO A 414 28.76 33.11 23.22
C PRO A 414 28.65 34.62 23.31
N ILE A 415 29.33 35.41 22.44
CA ILE A 415 29.17 36.86 22.32
C ILE A 415 27.69 37.27 22.14
N ALA A 416 26.87 36.53 21.40
CA ALA A 416 25.46 36.87 21.22
C ALA A 416 24.67 36.71 22.54
N LEU A 417 24.91 35.61 23.26
CA LEU A 417 24.31 35.35 24.58
C LEU A 417 24.81 36.34 25.63
N ILE A 418 26.12 36.60 25.66
CA ILE A 418 26.80 37.56 26.54
C ILE A 418 26.30 38.98 26.26
N ALA A 419 26.09 39.37 24.99
CA ALA A 419 25.52 40.66 24.63
C ALA A 419 24.07 40.79 25.10
N ALA A 420 23.23 39.76 24.91
CA ALA A 420 21.86 39.76 25.42
C ALA A 420 21.82 39.86 26.97
N ILE A 421 22.70 39.13 27.66
CA ILE A 421 22.86 39.20 29.13
C ILE A 421 23.36 40.58 29.55
N LEU A 422 24.35 41.17 28.88
CA LEU A 422 24.87 42.51 29.16
C LEU A 422 23.79 43.58 28.97
N ILE A 423 23.00 43.52 27.89
CA ILE A 423 21.88 44.43 27.65
C ILE A 423 20.85 44.31 28.77
N ALA A 424 20.48 43.09 29.17
CA ALA A 424 19.56 42.86 30.29
C ALA A 424 20.11 43.41 31.62
N VAL A 425 21.40 43.17 31.93
CA VAL A 425 22.07 43.70 33.13
C VAL A 425 22.11 45.23 33.11
N VAL A 426 22.45 45.86 31.98
CA VAL A 426 22.44 47.33 31.83
C VAL A 426 21.04 47.90 32.06
N LEU A 427 20.00 47.29 31.48
CA LEU A 427 18.61 47.71 31.71
C LEU A 427 18.20 47.57 33.19
N ILE A 428 18.53 46.45 33.84
CA ILE A 428 18.27 46.23 35.27
C ILE A 428 18.99 47.28 36.13
N VAL A 429 20.27 47.57 35.84
CA VAL A 429 21.03 48.61 36.55
C VAL A 429 20.41 49.99 36.32
N PHE A 430 19.95 50.31 35.12
CA PHE A 430 19.30 51.59 34.81
C PHE A 430 17.98 51.76 35.58
N VAL A 431 17.15 50.70 35.65
CA VAL A 431 15.90 50.68 36.44
C VAL A 431 16.21 50.82 37.94
N LEU A 432 17.19 50.08 38.47
CA LEU A 432 17.59 50.17 39.88
C LEU A 432 18.18 51.54 40.23
N PHE A 433 18.92 52.17 39.32
CA PHE A 433 19.48 53.51 39.52
C PHE A 433 18.38 54.58 39.47
N GLY A 434 17.43 54.48 38.53
CA GLY A 434 16.22 55.31 38.48
C GLY A 434 15.40 55.21 39.76
N TYR A 435 15.11 54.00 40.22
CA TYR A 435 14.38 53.74 41.47
C TYR A 435 15.11 54.29 42.71
N ARG A 436 16.43 54.11 42.80
CA ARG A 436 17.25 54.69 43.88
C ARG A 436 17.31 56.21 43.83
N ARG A 437 17.29 56.82 42.64
CA ARG A 437 17.26 58.28 42.49
C ARG A 437 15.90 58.85 42.90
N ALA A 438 14.79 58.21 42.51
CA ALA A 438 13.45 58.57 42.95
C ALA A 438 13.34 58.57 44.50
N ARG A 439 13.73 57.46 45.15
CA ARG A 439 13.74 57.37 46.63
C ARG A 439 14.60 58.42 47.34
N LYS A 440 15.63 58.97 46.70
CA LYS A 440 16.44 60.06 47.27
C LYS A 440 15.76 61.43 47.22
N HIS A 441 14.82 61.64 46.29
CA HIS A 441 14.01 62.87 46.26
C HIS A 441 12.89 62.85 47.33
N ASP A 442 12.31 61.69 47.64
CA ASP A 442 11.25 61.55 48.64
C ASP A 442 11.70 61.83 50.09
N GLN A 443 13.01 61.72 50.39
CA GLN A 443 13.55 61.97 51.74
C GLN A 443 13.83 63.44 52.05
N ALA A 444 13.65 64.35 51.09
CA ALA A 444 14.08 65.75 51.19
C ALA A 444 12.99 66.76 51.63
N SER A 445 11.76 66.31 51.91
CA SER A 445 10.66 67.23 52.31
C SER A 445 9.85 66.71 53.50
N LYS A 446 9.77 67.51 54.57
CA LYS A 446 8.90 67.27 55.75
C LYS A 446 8.44 68.59 56.38
N SER A 447 7.15 68.64 56.73
CA SER A 447 6.43 69.58 57.65
C SER A 447 5.84 70.86 57.01
N PRO A 448 4.79 71.49 57.59
CA PRO A 448 3.73 71.03 58.54
C PRO A 448 2.26 71.38 58.10
N PRO A 449 1.19 71.04 58.88
CA PRO A 449 -0.24 71.08 58.43
C PRO A 449 -1.12 72.18 59.09
N PRO A 450 -2.42 72.30 58.73
CA PRO A 450 -3.48 72.42 59.76
C PRO A 450 -4.90 71.84 59.49
N ALA A 451 -5.59 71.49 60.60
CA ALA A 451 -7.06 71.47 60.89
C ALA A 451 -8.03 70.44 60.25
N LYS A 452 -9.20 70.21 60.91
CA LYS A 452 -10.04 68.97 60.92
C LYS A 452 -11.54 69.28 61.29
N PRO A 453 -12.45 68.29 61.48
CA PRO A 453 -13.46 67.71 60.57
C PRO A 453 -14.95 68.12 60.89
N PRO A 454 -15.97 67.57 60.20
CA PRO A 454 -16.68 66.32 60.61
C PRO A 454 -16.99 65.36 59.42
N ALA A 455 -17.50 64.12 59.51
CA ALA A 455 -17.65 63.10 60.57
C ALA A 455 -17.72 61.68 59.91
N ALA A 456 -18.40 60.66 60.49
CA ALA A 456 -18.54 59.29 59.92
C ALA A 456 -19.94 58.68 60.19
N PRO A 457 -20.36 57.57 59.51
CA PRO A 457 -19.95 56.23 60.00
C PRO A 457 -19.73 55.10 58.95
N ALA A 458 -19.05 54.05 59.43
CA ALA A 458 -19.03 52.64 58.98
C ALA A 458 -18.37 52.25 57.64
N ALA A 459 -17.53 51.19 57.72
CA ALA A 459 -16.87 50.52 56.59
C ALA A 459 -17.74 49.37 56.02
N PRO A 460 -17.43 48.84 54.83
CA PRO A 460 -16.46 47.72 54.77
C PRO A 460 -15.50 47.71 53.56
N LEU A 461 -14.41 46.94 53.68
CA LEU A 461 -13.63 46.38 52.56
C LEU A 461 -14.36 45.15 51.96
N PRO A 462 -13.99 44.61 50.78
CA PRO A 462 -13.14 45.13 49.69
C PRO A 462 -13.94 45.13 48.34
N ILE A 463 -13.26 45.23 47.19
CA ILE A 463 -13.47 44.45 45.94
C ILE A 463 -12.60 45.05 44.81
N ALA A 464 -12.00 44.20 43.98
CA ALA A 464 -11.24 44.62 42.80
C ALA A 464 -12.18 45.03 41.64
N PRO A 465 -11.87 46.07 40.85
CA PRO A 465 -12.66 46.42 39.68
C PRO A 465 -12.44 45.42 38.52
N PRO A 466 -13.46 45.20 37.67
CA PRO A 466 -13.49 44.08 36.73
C PRO A 466 -12.76 44.35 35.41
N ILE A 467 -12.59 43.25 34.67
CA ILE A 467 -12.19 43.21 33.26
C ILE A 467 -13.16 44.09 32.44
N GLY A 468 -12.63 44.98 31.58
CA GLY A 468 -13.42 45.72 30.58
C GLY A 468 -13.42 47.26 30.67
N ALA A 469 -12.69 47.87 31.61
CA ALA A 469 -12.69 49.33 31.73
C ALA A 469 -12.01 50.06 30.55
N VAL A 470 -12.71 51.06 29.99
CA VAL A 470 -12.16 52.05 29.04
C VAL A 470 -11.19 52.97 29.78
N LEU A 471 -10.05 53.28 29.15
CA LEU A 471 -9.06 54.19 29.73
C LEU A 471 -9.55 55.64 29.70
N ALA A 472 -9.16 56.45 30.69
CA ALA A 472 -9.50 57.86 30.74
C ALA A 472 -8.91 58.62 29.53
N GLY A 473 -9.74 58.83 28.51
CA GLY A 473 -9.32 59.29 27.18
C GLY A 473 -10.09 58.63 26.05
N GLY A 474 -11.43 58.66 26.12
CA GLY A 474 -12.42 58.58 25.02
C GLY A 474 -12.41 57.38 24.05
N ASP A 475 -11.30 57.19 23.36
CA ASP A 475 -11.24 56.63 22.00
C ASP A 475 -10.43 55.33 21.90
N LYS A 476 -9.95 54.78 23.03
CA LYS A 476 -9.22 53.49 23.08
C LYS A 476 -9.73 52.52 24.14
N LYS A 477 -9.90 51.25 23.75
CA LYS A 477 -10.18 50.10 24.62
C LYS A 477 -8.96 49.16 24.66
N VAL A 478 -8.76 48.47 25.79
CA VAL A 478 -7.64 47.53 25.95
C VAL A 478 -8.09 46.12 25.56
N CYS A 479 -7.35 45.45 24.68
CA CYS A 479 -7.62 44.05 24.36
C CYS A 479 -7.34 43.15 25.58
N PRO A 480 -8.31 42.36 26.07
CA PRO A 480 -8.12 41.51 27.24
C PRO A 480 -7.17 40.32 27.00
N ARG A 481 -6.86 40.00 25.73
CA ARG A 481 -5.97 38.88 25.37
C ARG A 481 -4.49 39.25 25.29
N CYS A 482 -4.17 40.47 24.86
CA CYS A 482 -2.79 40.92 24.60
C CYS A 482 -2.44 42.28 25.23
N HIS A 483 -3.37 42.88 25.98
CA HIS A 483 -3.25 44.19 26.64
C HIS A 483 -2.86 45.37 25.73
N THR A 484 -2.96 45.20 24.41
CA THR A 484 -2.77 46.30 23.45
C THR A 484 -3.97 47.23 23.47
N ALA A 485 -3.72 48.55 23.50
CA ALA A 485 -4.75 49.54 23.29
C ALA A 485 -5.13 49.61 21.80
N VAL A 486 -6.39 49.32 21.49
CA VAL A 486 -7.01 49.42 20.16
C VAL A 486 -8.13 50.46 20.21
N LYS A 487 -8.69 50.87 19.07
CA LYS A 487 -9.76 51.87 19.09
C LYS A 487 -11.05 51.29 19.64
N VAL A 488 -11.93 52.13 20.17
CA VAL A 488 -13.25 51.69 20.65
C VAL A 488 -14.10 51.11 19.50
N GLU A 489 -13.99 51.65 18.29
CA GLU A 489 -14.68 51.16 17.08
C GLU A 489 -14.18 49.79 16.55
N ASP A 490 -13.02 49.30 16.99
CA ASP A 490 -12.44 48.05 16.45
C ASP A 490 -13.18 46.81 16.98
N VAL A 491 -14.00 46.15 16.16
CA VAL A 491 -14.67 44.87 16.52
C VAL A 491 -13.70 43.69 16.72
N THR A 492 -12.46 43.83 16.24
CA THR A 492 -11.38 42.83 16.38
C THR A 492 -10.05 43.49 16.73
N CYS A 493 -9.30 42.92 17.68
CA CYS A 493 -7.94 43.36 17.96
C CYS A 493 -6.98 42.95 16.83
N PHE A 494 -6.47 43.93 16.08
CA PHE A 494 -5.51 43.74 14.97
C PHE A 494 -4.30 42.87 15.35
N PHE A 495 -3.79 42.98 16.58
CA PHE A 495 -2.57 42.28 17.01
C PHE A 495 -2.76 40.78 17.35
N CYS A 496 -3.97 40.32 17.65
CA CYS A 496 -4.18 38.94 18.14
C CYS A 496 -5.51 38.27 17.72
N GLY A 497 -6.27 38.92 16.83
CA GLY A 497 -7.54 38.41 16.28
C GLY A 497 -8.68 38.29 17.30
N TYR A 498 -8.53 38.82 18.52
CA TYR A 498 -9.57 38.74 19.55
C TYR A 498 -10.79 39.58 19.16
N LYS A 499 -11.97 38.95 19.10
CA LYS A 499 -13.25 39.63 18.83
C LYS A 499 -13.80 40.25 20.10
N PHE A 500 -14.20 41.52 20.03
CA PHE A 500 -14.92 42.18 21.11
C PHE A 500 -16.41 41.91 20.98
N THR A 501 -17.03 41.38 22.03
CA THR A 501 -18.48 41.23 22.12
C THR A 501 -19.10 42.57 22.51
N GLU A 502 -19.86 43.19 21.60
CA GLU A 502 -20.60 44.41 21.90
C GLU A 502 -21.81 44.08 22.79
N GLU A 503 -21.92 44.77 23.93
CA GLU A 503 -23.08 44.71 24.81
C GLU A 503 -24.02 45.88 24.45
N ASN A 504 -25.15 45.55 23.81
CA ASN A 504 -26.14 46.53 23.39
C ASN A 504 -26.90 47.11 24.60
N ALA A 505 -26.72 48.40 24.86
CA ALA A 505 -27.62 49.19 25.71
C ALA A 505 -27.89 50.57 25.05
N PRO A 506 -29.15 50.90 24.71
CA PRO A 506 -29.49 52.18 24.11
C PRO A 506 -29.51 53.33 25.16
N PRO A 507 -29.35 54.59 24.73
CA PRO A 507 -29.34 55.76 25.61
C PRO A 507 -30.74 56.13 26.16
N PRO A 508 -30.82 56.99 27.19
CA PRO A 508 -32.09 57.53 27.72
C PRO A 508 -32.85 58.43 26.74
#